data_AF-U3U8E3-F1
#
_entry.id   AF-U3U8E3-F1
#
_cell.length_a   1.000
_cell.length_b   1.000
_cell.length_c   1.000
_cell.angle_alpha   90.00
_cell.angle_beta   90.00
_cell.angle_gamma   90.00
#
_symmetry.space_group_name_H-M   'P 1'
#
loop_
_entity.id
_entity.type
_entity.pdbx_description
1 polymer ?
#
loop_
_entity_poly.entity_id
_entity_poly.type
_entity_poly.pdbx_seq_one_letter_code
_entity_poly.pdbx_strand_id
1 'polypeptide(L)' 'MLDVTKAIEESADTFFYQVAFMMGIDRIHSMLSQFGYGKPTGIDLNEEYAGLLPSREWKQKVHKHVWYQGDTVSVGIG' A
#
# COMPACT_ATOMS: atom_id res chain seq x y z
N MET A 1 -22.40 8.40 8.86
CA MET A 1 -21.80 7.26 8.13
C MET A 1 -20.70 7.84 7.26
N LEU A 2 -19.50 7.24 7.24
CA LEU A 2 -18.41 7.71 6.38
C LEU A 2 -18.60 7.13 4.98
N ASP A 3 -18.59 7.99 3.97
CA ASP A 3 -18.38 7.61 2.58
C ASP A 3 -16.94 7.95 2.15
N VAL A 4 -16.57 7.61 0.92
CA VAL A 4 -15.21 7.84 0.40
C VAL A 4 -14.87 9.33 0.33
N THR A 5 -15.83 10.19 -0.02
CA THR A 5 -15.62 11.64 -0.13
C THR A 5 -15.24 12.21 1.23
N LYS A 6 -16.07 11.94 2.23
CA LYS A 6 -15.83 12.40 3.59
C LYS A 6 -14.56 11.78 4.20
N ALA A 7 -14.27 10.52 3.89
CA ALA A 7 -13.05 9.85 4.36
C ALA A 7 -11.78 10.49 3.80
N ILE A 8 -11.80 10.96 2.56
CA ILE A 8 -10.68 11.73 1.96
C ILE A 8 -10.59 13.13 2.60
N GLU A 9 -11.73 13.81 2.78
CA GLU A 9 -11.77 15.16 3.38
C GLU A 9 -11.24 15.20 4.82
N GLU A 10 -11.60 14.21 5.63
CA GLU A 10 -11.25 14.14 7.06
C GLU A 10 -10.02 13.27 7.33
N SER A 11 -9.37 12.71 6.30
CA SER A 11 -8.27 11.75 6.44
C SER A 11 -8.62 10.58 7.38
N ALA A 12 -9.80 9.99 7.19
CA ALA A 12 -10.37 9.03 8.13
C ALA A 12 -9.80 7.61 7.96
N ASP A 13 -8.83 7.24 8.80
CA ASP A 13 -8.15 5.93 8.76
C ASP A 13 -9.12 4.74 8.81
N THR A 14 -10.15 4.83 9.66
CA THR A 14 -11.11 3.73 9.88
C THR A 14 -11.81 3.28 8.59
N PHE A 15 -12.05 4.20 7.66
CA PHE A 15 -12.59 3.87 6.34
C PHE A 15 -11.58 3.09 5.51
N PHE A 16 -10.33 3.56 5.45
CA PHE A 16 -9.28 2.92 4.65
C PHE A 16 -8.78 1.60 5.23
N TYR A 17 -8.84 1.40 6.55
CA TYR A 17 -8.64 0.10 7.17
C TYR A 17 -9.63 -0.95 6.64
N GLN A 18 -10.92 -0.58 6.56
CA GLN A 18 -11.96 -1.46 6.05
C GLN A 18 -11.78 -1.75 4.56
N VAL A 19 -11.45 -0.71 3.78
CA VAL A 19 -11.18 -0.85 2.34
C VAL A 19 -9.97 -1.77 2.10
N ALA A 20 -8.86 -1.57 2.81
CA ALA A 20 -7.66 -2.37 2.66
C ALA A 20 -7.89 -3.84 3.05
N PHE A 21 -8.61 -4.07 4.15
CA PHE A 21 -9.01 -5.40 4.59
C PHE A 21 -9.82 -6.14 3.51
N MET A 22 -10.76 -5.46 2.85
CA MET A 22 -11.58 -6.04 1.78
C MET A 22 -10.82 -6.26 0.47
N MET A 23 -9.87 -5.38 0.13
CA MET A 23 -9.09 -5.50 -1.10
C MET A 23 -8.03 -6.61 -1.02
N GLY A 24 -7.37 -6.74 0.13
CA GLY A 24 -6.21 -7.61 0.28
C GLY A 24 -4.94 -7.03 -0.37
N ILE A 25 -3.78 -7.45 0.13
CA ILE A 25 -2.48 -6.91 -0.30
C ILE A 25 -2.22 -7.06 -1.81
N ASP A 26 -2.63 -8.14 -2.44
CA ASP A 26 -2.29 -8.41 -3.85
C ASP A 26 -2.97 -7.42 -4.80
N ARG A 27 -4.23 -7.06 -4.51
CA ARG A 27 -4.96 -6.04 -5.30
C ARG A 27 -4.42 -4.64 -5.02
N ILE A 28 -4.12 -4.33 -3.76
CA ILE A 28 -3.50 -3.05 -3.38
C ILE A 28 -2.15 -2.88 -4.08
N HIS A 29 -1.30 -3.90 -4.02
CA HIS A 29 0.01 -3.92 -4.68
C HIS A 29 -0.14 -3.72 -6.19
N SER A 30 -1.03 -4.46 -6.84
CA SER A 30 -1.26 -4.32 -8.29
C SER A 30 -1.74 -2.92 -8.68
N MET A 31 -2.63 -2.33 -7.87
CA MET A 31 -3.13 -0.97 -8.12
C MET A 31 -2.02 0.06 -7.92
N LEU A 32 -1.36 0.08 -6.75
CA LEU A 32 -0.31 1.06 -6.44
C LEU A 32 0.90 0.94 -7.38
N SER A 33 1.23 -0.26 -7.87
CA SER A 33 2.31 -0.43 -8.86
C SER A 33 2.02 0.28 -10.20
N GLN A 34 0.75 0.45 -10.57
CA GLN A 34 0.33 1.22 -11.75
C GLN A 34 0.47 2.73 -11.52
N PHE A 35 0.35 3.18 -10.27
CA PHE A 35 0.62 4.56 -9.87
C PHE A 35 2.12 4.87 -9.67
N GLY A 36 3.01 3.89 -9.90
CA GLY A 36 4.46 4.09 -9.87
C GLY A 36 5.14 3.76 -8.53
N TYR A 37 4.39 3.37 -7.50
CA TYR A 37 4.99 2.98 -6.21
C TYR A 37 5.93 1.77 -6.36
N GLY A 38 7.05 1.80 -5.64
CA GLY A 38 8.07 0.75 -5.69
C GLY A 38 8.96 0.82 -6.93
N LYS A 39 8.88 1.89 -7.73
CA LYS A 39 9.70 2.13 -8.92
C LYS A 39 10.31 3.54 -8.85
N PRO A 40 11.52 3.73 -9.41
CA PRO A 40 12.03 5.07 -9.67
C PRO A 40 11.07 5.81 -10.60
N THR A 41 10.87 7.11 -10.37
CA THR A 41 10.06 8.00 -11.20
C THR A 41 10.73 8.29 -12.54
N GLY A 42 12.07 8.17 -12.62
CA GLY A 42 12.83 8.49 -13.83
C GLY A 42 13.11 9.99 -13.98
N ILE A 43 13.16 10.72 -12.86
CA ILE A 43 13.61 12.11 -12.82
C ILE A 43 15.07 12.23 -13.28
N ASP A 44 15.44 13.39 -13.82
CA ASP A 44 16.77 13.69 -14.37
C ASP A 44 17.80 14.02 -13.27
N LEU A 45 17.86 13.16 -12.25
CA LEU A 45 18.80 13.23 -11.13
C LEU A 45 19.48 11.88 -10.93
N ASN A 46 20.68 11.89 -10.34
CA ASN A 46 21.45 10.66 -10.12
C ASN A 46 20.98 9.90 -8.87
N GLU A 47 20.55 10.63 -7.84
CA GLU A 47 20.17 10.06 -6.55
C GLU A 47 18.65 9.87 -6.42
N GLU A 48 18.15 8.74 -6.93
CA GLU A 48 16.75 8.35 -6.81
C GLU A 48 16.58 7.00 -6.08
N TYR A 49 15.55 6.92 -5.22
CA TYR A 49 15.19 5.69 -4.51
C TYR A 49 13.77 5.25 -4.88
N ALA A 50 13.63 4.00 -5.30
CA ALA A 50 12.35 3.40 -5.67
C ALA A 50 11.37 3.21 -4.49
N GLY A 51 11.85 3.35 -3.25
CA GLY A 51 11.10 2.99 -2.05
C GLY A 51 10.77 1.50 -1.98
N LEU A 52 9.75 1.17 -1.19
CA LEU A 52 9.25 -0.20 -1.04
C LEU A 52 7.74 -0.22 -1.26
N LEU A 53 7.29 -0.99 -2.24
CA LEU A 53 5.88 -1.39 -2.34
C LEU A 53 5.71 -2.78 -1.70
N PRO A 54 5.07 -2.90 -0.53
CA PRO A 54 4.96 -4.17 0.17
C PRO A 54 4.20 -5.21 -0.66
N SER A 55 4.65 -6.47 -0.54
CA SER A 55 3.99 -7.64 -1.13
C SER A 55 4.22 -8.87 -0.27
N ARG A 56 3.46 -9.95 -0.52
CA ARG A 56 3.65 -11.23 0.17
C ARG A 56 5.04 -11.80 -0.08
N GLU A 57 5.49 -11.72 -1.33
CA GLU A 57 6.80 -12.19 -1.78
C GLU A 57 7.91 -11.40 -1.11
N TRP A 58 7.75 -10.08 -0.99
CA TRP A 58 8.71 -9.23 -0.29
C TRP A 58 8.84 -9.63 1.18
N LYS A 59 7.71 -9.75 1.90
CA LYS A 59 7.73 -10.11 3.33
C LYS A 59 8.32 -11.50 3.56
N GLN A 60 7.96 -12.46 2.71
CA GLN A 60 8.55 -13.80 2.75
C GLN A 60 10.05 -13.77 2.47
N LYS A 61 10.52 -12.96 1.51
CA LYS A 61 11.94 -12.86 1.16
C LYS A 61 12.77 -12.25 2.29
N VAL A 62 12.31 -11.13 2.84
CA VAL A 62 13.04 -10.30 3.82
C VAL A 62 12.89 -10.83 5.24
N HIS A 63 11.66 -11.11 5.67
CA HIS A 63 11.38 -11.49 7.04
C HIS A 63 11.23 -12.99 7.24
N LYS A 64 11.17 -13.81 6.17
CA LYS A 64 10.88 -15.27 6.25
C LYS A 64 9.55 -15.60 6.93
N HIS A 65 8.61 -14.66 6.86
CA HIS A 65 7.26 -14.81 7.41
C HIS A 65 6.22 -14.64 6.31
N VAL A 66 5.12 -15.38 6.46
CA VAL A 66 3.94 -15.21 5.62
C VAL A 66 3.28 -13.85 5.85
N TRP A 67 2.51 -13.40 4.86
CA TRP A 67 1.68 -12.21 4.99
C TRP A 67 0.40 -12.55 5.76
N TYR A 68 0.18 -11.86 6.88
CA TYR A 68 -1.04 -11.96 7.66
C TYR A 68 -2.02 -10.87 7.24
N GLN A 69 -3.31 -11.11 7.43
CA GLN A 69 -4.34 -10.16 7.03
C GLN A 69 -4.17 -8.80 7.72
N GLY A 70 -3.73 -8.78 8.99
CA GLY A 70 -3.43 -7.56 9.74
C GLY A 70 -2.34 -6.68 9.12
N ASP A 71 -1.36 -7.27 8.42
CA ASP A 71 -0.32 -6.51 7.71
C ASP A 71 -0.91 -5.66 6.57
N THR A 72 -2.08 -6.06 6.05
CA THR A 72 -2.74 -5.34 4.95
C THR A 72 -3.40 -4.06 5.44
N VAL A 73 -3.87 -4.03 6.68
CA VAL A 73 -4.65 -2.92 7.23
C VAL A 73 -3.81 -1.65 7.29
N SER A 74 -2.56 -1.76 7.75
CA SER A 74 -1.64 -0.62 7.78
C SER A 74 -1.35 -0.08 6.39
N VAL A 75 -1.17 -0.94 5.38
CA VAL A 75 -0.91 -0.52 3.98
C VAL A 75 -2.05 0.34 3.41
N GLY A 76 -3.26 0.23 3.95
CA GLY A 76 -4.41 1.04 3.56
C GLY A 76 -4.25 2.55 3.78
N ILE A 77 -3.36 2.95 4.69
CA ILE A 77 -3.16 4.35 5.10
C ILE A 77 -1.74 4.87 4.78
N GLY A 78 -0.95 4.10 4.03
CA GLY A 78 0.45 4.37 3.73
C GLY A 78 1.42 3.62 4.63
#